data_AF-A0A661RJ83-F1
#
_entry.id   AF-A0A661RJ83-F1
#
_cell.length_a   1.000
_cell.length_b   1.000
_cell.length_c   1.000
_cell.angle_alpha   90.00
_cell.angle_beta   90.00
_cell.angle_gamma   90.00
#
_symmetry.space_group_name_H-M   'P 1'
#
loop_
_entity.id
_entity.type
_entity.pdbx_description
1 polymer ?
#
loop_
_entity_poly.entity_id
_entity_poly.type
_entity_poly.pdbx_seq_one_letter_code
_entity_poly.pdbx_strand_id
1 'polypeptide(L)'
;MTIKSIGYGKEYPDIATWWAAHPDFTSESWDGELYPFDSGGSLEYASASQITIADAGNVTYHGSLKPADGYGFKDHADALTNPLRYDATKGIAIRKTSGYAYVVSLSSDYFELSGVQITNSSDKTIILQNRRASVTAIDLIISGSCSTRAVQFETGAGLINSVIINEGNGNGVYTSIGASYLYNCTVFGLGGSGALGVKPRYSTSTILKNTAVFGFTRSVDAGTYGTCSNNAADDAYMPGTDNQDSKTASDQFENIASLGTLDLRAKSGDLDGNGVRDQTNTGDLDIAGQDRSTTEPTIGAWEVVGDTILPINLTDTGAGSDAVSVIVSAAVADAGAAVDDFGGMDAAVPVIDSGAGIDSVNPVVSLTVS
;
A
#
# COMPACT_ATOMS: atom_id res chain seq x y z
N MET A 1 12.80 -24.15 -12.57
CA MET A 1 11.55 -23.84 -11.86
C MET A 1 10.57 -23.38 -12.92
N THR A 2 9.49 -24.12 -13.15
CA THR A 2 8.53 -23.81 -14.23
C THR A 2 7.30 -23.18 -13.60
N ILE A 3 7.15 -21.86 -13.78
CA ILE A 3 5.98 -21.12 -13.30
C ILE A 3 4.75 -21.54 -14.10
N LYS A 4 3.64 -21.76 -13.40
CA LYS A 4 2.37 -22.22 -13.97
C LYS A 4 1.52 -21.02 -14.39
N SER A 5 1.04 -21.04 -15.63
CA SER A 5 0.17 -19.98 -16.13
C SER A 5 -1.31 -20.26 -15.82
N ILE A 6 -2.01 -19.28 -15.28
CA ILE A 6 -3.39 -19.41 -14.80
C ILE A 6 -4.24 -18.31 -15.46
N GLY A 7 -5.40 -18.65 -16.03
CA GLY A 7 -6.32 -17.70 -16.69
C GLY A 7 -6.79 -18.19 -18.07
N TYR A 8 -7.44 -17.30 -18.83
CA TYR A 8 -8.03 -17.65 -20.12
C TYR A 8 -6.98 -18.12 -21.14
N GLY A 9 -7.16 -19.33 -21.67
CA GLY A 9 -6.24 -19.92 -22.63
C GLY A 9 -4.85 -20.26 -22.08
N LYS A 10 -4.70 -20.34 -20.74
CA LYS A 10 -3.46 -20.71 -20.05
C LYS A 10 -3.44 -22.19 -19.66
N GLU A 11 -2.34 -22.64 -19.03
CA GLU A 11 -2.18 -24.03 -18.57
C GLU A 11 -3.32 -24.46 -17.64
N TYR A 12 -3.71 -23.57 -16.73
CA TYR A 12 -4.87 -23.75 -15.86
C TYR A 12 -5.89 -22.65 -16.12
N PRO A 13 -7.18 -22.97 -16.28
CA PRO A 13 -8.21 -21.96 -16.53
C PRO A 13 -8.49 -21.08 -15.31
N ASP A 14 -8.26 -21.59 -14.09
CA ASP A 14 -8.54 -20.87 -12.85
C ASP A 14 -7.62 -21.32 -11.70
N ILE A 15 -7.66 -20.57 -10.60
CA ILE A 15 -6.82 -20.82 -9.41
C ILE A 15 -7.16 -22.18 -8.77
N ALA A 16 -8.43 -22.58 -8.78
CA ALA A 16 -8.87 -23.81 -8.13
C ALA A 16 -8.34 -25.06 -8.86
N THR A 17 -8.37 -25.05 -10.19
CA THR A 17 -7.84 -26.10 -11.06
C THR A 17 -6.32 -26.15 -11.02
N TRP A 18 -5.64 -25.01 -10.95
CA TRP A 18 -4.19 -24.96 -10.70
C TRP A 18 -3.83 -25.61 -9.38
N TRP A 19 -4.47 -25.21 -8.28
CA TRP A 19 -4.16 -25.80 -6.98
C TRP A 19 -4.56 -27.27 -6.90
N ALA A 20 -5.68 -27.69 -7.50
CA ALA A 20 -6.08 -29.10 -7.54
C ALA A 20 -5.06 -29.99 -8.28
N ALA A 21 -4.29 -29.42 -9.22
CA ALA A 21 -3.22 -30.11 -9.93
C ALA A 21 -1.87 -30.09 -9.19
N HIS A 22 -1.80 -29.45 -8.00
CA HIS A 22 -0.58 -29.43 -7.20
C HIS A 22 -0.11 -30.86 -6.91
N PRO A 23 1.18 -31.19 -7.13
CA PRO A 23 1.69 -32.53 -6.85
C PRO A 23 2.07 -32.69 -5.37
N ASP A 24 2.15 -33.93 -4.91
CA ASP A 24 2.76 -34.26 -3.62
C ASP A 24 4.29 -34.12 -3.72
N PHE A 25 4.83 -32.92 -3.49
CA PHE A 25 6.27 -32.67 -3.52
C PHE A 25 6.89 -32.55 -2.13
N THR A 26 8.15 -32.95 -2.02
CA THR A 26 9.00 -32.71 -0.84
C THR A 26 10.18 -31.76 -1.10
N SER A 27 10.35 -31.22 -2.32
CA SER A 27 11.47 -30.29 -2.59
C SER A 27 11.33 -29.33 -3.78
N GLU A 28 10.28 -29.42 -4.60
CA GLU A 28 10.09 -28.56 -5.79
C GLU A 28 9.03 -27.50 -5.52
N SER A 29 9.25 -26.26 -5.96
CA SER A 29 8.27 -25.19 -5.77
C SER A 29 7.03 -25.36 -6.63
N TRP A 30 5.93 -24.74 -6.18
CA TRP A 30 4.67 -24.68 -6.91
C TRP A 30 4.22 -23.24 -7.07
N ASP A 31 4.65 -22.63 -8.17
CA ASP A 31 4.48 -21.19 -8.43
C ASP A 31 3.45 -20.95 -9.53
N GLY A 32 2.54 -20.01 -9.30
CA GLY A 32 1.46 -19.64 -10.21
C GLY A 32 1.50 -18.17 -10.61
N GLU A 33 1.25 -17.91 -11.89
CA GLU A 33 1.10 -16.58 -12.47
C GLU A 33 -0.30 -16.39 -13.03
N LEU A 34 -0.97 -15.34 -12.57
CA LEU A 34 -2.32 -14.96 -12.97
C LEU A 34 -2.30 -14.06 -14.20
N TYR A 35 -3.11 -14.41 -15.18
CA TYR A 35 -3.37 -13.68 -16.42
C TYR A 35 -4.84 -13.24 -16.48
N PRO A 36 -5.28 -12.48 -17.49
CA PRO A 36 -6.69 -12.17 -17.65
C PRO A 36 -7.57 -13.44 -17.67
N PHE A 37 -8.71 -13.37 -16.98
CA PHE A 37 -9.60 -14.50 -16.70
C PHE A 37 -10.49 -14.89 -17.89
N ASP A 38 -10.75 -13.97 -18.81
CA ASP A 38 -11.59 -14.21 -19.98
C ASP A 38 -10.99 -13.62 -21.29
N SER A 39 -11.66 -13.91 -22.40
CA SER A 39 -11.29 -13.40 -23.73
C SER A 39 -11.43 -11.88 -23.87
N GLY A 40 -12.17 -11.24 -22.97
CA GLY A 40 -12.36 -9.79 -22.94
C GLY A 40 -11.24 -9.05 -22.21
N GLY A 41 -10.30 -9.78 -21.60
CA GLY A 41 -9.20 -9.20 -20.84
C GLY A 41 -9.61 -8.82 -19.41
N SER A 42 -10.69 -9.39 -18.86
CA SER A 42 -11.05 -9.15 -17.47
C SER A 42 -9.91 -9.56 -16.54
N LEU A 43 -9.51 -8.67 -15.65
CA LEU A 43 -8.49 -8.94 -14.62
C LEU A 43 -9.09 -9.49 -13.33
N GLU A 44 -10.41 -9.69 -13.27
CA GLU A 44 -11.11 -10.12 -12.06
C GLU A 44 -11.49 -11.60 -12.09
N TYR A 45 -10.88 -12.38 -11.19
CA TYR A 45 -11.27 -13.76 -10.87
C TYR A 45 -12.44 -13.77 -9.89
N ALA A 46 -13.66 -13.67 -10.42
CA ALA A 46 -14.88 -13.68 -9.62
C ALA A 46 -15.43 -15.12 -9.43
N SER A 47 -15.65 -15.54 -8.18
CA SER A 47 -16.18 -16.87 -7.85
C SER A 47 -17.23 -16.83 -6.73
N ALA A 48 -18.21 -17.72 -6.78
CA ALA A 48 -19.13 -17.94 -5.67
C ALA A 48 -18.49 -18.78 -4.55
N SER A 49 -17.44 -19.53 -4.84
CA SER A 49 -16.71 -20.37 -3.90
C SER A 49 -15.49 -19.65 -3.34
N GLN A 50 -15.05 -20.05 -2.15
CA GLN A 50 -13.75 -19.60 -1.63
C GLN A 50 -12.61 -20.22 -2.44
N ILE A 51 -11.52 -19.49 -2.61
CA ILE A 51 -10.24 -20.05 -3.05
C ILE A 51 -9.54 -20.64 -1.84
N THR A 52 -9.14 -21.90 -1.95
CA THR A 52 -8.45 -22.63 -0.88
C THR A 52 -7.11 -23.11 -1.39
N ILE A 53 -6.05 -22.63 -0.74
CA ILE A 53 -4.67 -23.06 -0.96
C ILE A 53 -4.30 -23.85 0.30
N ALA A 54 -4.43 -25.16 0.26
CA ALA A 54 -4.27 -26.02 1.43
C ALA A 54 -3.58 -27.33 1.05
N ASP A 55 -2.70 -27.79 1.94
CA ASP A 55 -2.07 -29.09 1.90
C ASP A 55 -2.40 -29.89 3.18
N ALA A 56 -2.11 -31.20 3.16
CA ALA A 56 -2.33 -32.09 4.29
C ALA A 56 -1.33 -31.90 5.45
N GLY A 57 -0.46 -30.89 5.38
CA GLY A 57 0.60 -30.60 6.34
C GLY A 57 1.89 -31.39 6.08
N ASN A 58 3.02 -30.77 6.42
CA ASN A 58 4.39 -31.27 6.27
C ASN A 58 4.94 -31.25 4.84
N VAL A 59 4.75 -30.11 4.16
CA VAL A 59 5.41 -29.82 2.89
C VAL A 59 6.69 -29.02 3.14
N THR A 60 7.73 -29.38 2.40
CA THR A 60 9.04 -28.72 2.41
C THR A 60 9.27 -27.85 1.18
N TYR A 61 8.25 -27.68 0.34
CA TYR A 61 8.33 -26.80 -0.82
C TYR A 61 7.85 -25.39 -0.51
N HIS A 62 8.31 -24.43 -1.32
CA HIS A 62 7.79 -23.07 -1.35
C HIS A 62 6.76 -22.93 -2.48
N GLY A 63 5.61 -22.35 -2.20
CA GLY A 63 4.61 -22.04 -3.23
C GLY A 63 4.40 -20.54 -3.35
N SER A 64 4.03 -20.07 -4.54
CA SER A 64 3.67 -18.67 -4.73
C SER A 64 2.50 -18.49 -5.68
N LEU A 65 1.74 -17.43 -5.49
CA LEU A 65 0.73 -16.97 -6.44
C LEU A 65 0.83 -15.45 -6.61
N LYS A 66 1.06 -15.01 -7.84
CA LYS A 66 1.21 -13.60 -8.20
C LYS A 66 0.57 -13.29 -9.56
N PRO A 67 0.32 -12.02 -9.90
CA PRO A 67 0.10 -11.63 -11.29
C PRO A 67 1.31 -11.97 -12.17
N ALA A 68 1.07 -12.29 -13.43
CA ALA A 68 2.12 -12.22 -14.44
C ALA A 68 2.56 -10.76 -14.65
N ASP A 69 3.81 -10.57 -15.09
CA ASP A 69 4.38 -9.26 -15.38
C ASP A 69 3.47 -8.45 -16.32
N GLY A 70 3.16 -7.21 -15.93
CA GLY A 70 2.28 -6.32 -16.68
C GLY A 70 0.80 -6.44 -16.32
N TYR A 71 0.44 -7.33 -15.40
CA TYR A 71 -0.95 -7.52 -14.95
C TYR A 71 -1.14 -7.20 -13.46
N GLY A 72 -0.07 -6.95 -12.69
CA GLY A 72 -0.18 -6.50 -11.30
C GLY A 72 -0.64 -5.05 -11.21
N PHE A 73 -1.23 -4.66 -10.07
CA PHE A 73 -1.66 -3.26 -9.90
C PHE A 73 -0.48 -2.28 -9.85
N LYS A 74 0.71 -2.76 -9.46
CA LYS A 74 1.98 -2.02 -9.52
C LYS A 74 2.56 -1.90 -10.93
N ASP A 75 2.14 -2.76 -11.85
CA ASP A 75 2.60 -2.73 -13.24
C ASP A 75 1.76 -1.78 -14.11
N HIS A 76 0.66 -1.26 -13.57
CA HIS A 76 -0.21 -0.35 -14.30
C HIS A 76 0.52 0.96 -14.63
N ALA A 77 0.32 1.51 -15.83
CA ALA A 77 1.02 2.72 -16.29
C ALA A 77 0.91 3.91 -15.30
N ASP A 78 -0.25 4.04 -14.68
CA ASP A 78 -0.55 5.09 -13.69
C ASP A 78 -0.29 4.65 -12.23
N ALA A 79 0.45 3.57 -11.95
CA ALA A 79 0.57 2.99 -10.60
C ALA A 79 0.94 4.01 -9.50
N LEU A 80 1.81 4.98 -9.80
CA LEU A 80 2.23 6.04 -8.88
C LEU A 80 1.16 7.11 -8.61
N THR A 81 0.10 7.14 -9.42
CA THR A 81 -0.98 8.14 -9.34
C THR A 81 -2.36 7.52 -9.11
N ASN A 82 -2.48 6.20 -9.26
CA ASN A 82 -3.71 5.48 -9.02
C ASN A 82 -4.11 5.61 -7.55
N PRO A 83 -5.39 5.89 -7.26
CA PRO A 83 -5.86 5.87 -5.89
C PRO A 83 -5.57 4.53 -5.23
N LEU A 84 -5.04 4.56 -4.01
CA LEU A 84 -4.66 3.34 -3.30
C LEU A 84 -5.90 2.67 -2.67
N ARG A 85 -6.68 2.00 -3.51
CA ARG A 85 -7.89 1.24 -3.19
C ARG A 85 -8.09 0.12 -4.20
N TYR A 86 -9.06 -0.75 -3.93
CA TYR A 86 -9.45 -1.80 -4.87
C TYR A 86 -9.99 -1.21 -6.18
N ASP A 87 -9.41 -1.61 -7.30
CA ASP A 87 -9.87 -1.33 -8.66
C ASP A 87 -9.44 -2.47 -9.61
N ALA A 88 -10.38 -3.36 -9.94
CA ALA A 88 -10.12 -4.50 -10.82
C ALA A 88 -9.77 -4.11 -12.27
N THR A 89 -9.88 -2.85 -12.66
CA THR A 89 -9.42 -2.39 -13.97
C THR A 89 -7.93 -2.08 -13.99
N LYS A 90 -7.29 -1.99 -12.81
CA LYS A 90 -5.90 -1.56 -12.64
C LYS A 90 -4.93 -2.70 -12.33
N GLY A 91 -5.41 -3.92 -12.13
CA GLY A 91 -4.56 -5.09 -11.91
C GLY A 91 -5.36 -6.32 -11.53
N ILE A 92 -4.71 -7.49 -11.51
CA ILE A 92 -5.37 -8.76 -11.17
C ILE A 92 -6.04 -8.68 -9.81
N ALA A 93 -7.31 -9.08 -9.80
CA ALA A 93 -8.18 -9.07 -8.65
C ALA A 93 -8.85 -10.42 -8.43
N ILE A 94 -9.11 -10.75 -7.16
CA ILE A 94 -9.83 -11.94 -6.72
C ILE A 94 -11.06 -11.49 -5.97
N ARG A 95 -12.25 -11.93 -6.40
CA ARG A 95 -13.52 -11.56 -5.75
C ARG A 95 -14.37 -12.77 -5.41
N LYS A 96 -14.88 -12.81 -4.17
CA LYS A 96 -15.98 -13.73 -3.81
C LYS A 96 -17.33 -13.05 -3.93
N THR A 97 -18.24 -13.63 -4.69
CA THR A 97 -19.56 -13.06 -4.97
C THR A 97 -20.66 -13.52 -4.00
N SER A 98 -20.44 -14.62 -3.27
CA SER A 98 -21.38 -15.13 -2.26
C SER A 98 -20.96 -14.74 -0.84
N GLY A 99 -21.89 -14.78 0.12
CA GLY A 99 -21.60 -14.54 1.53
C GLY A 99 -21.04 -15.75 2.28
N TYR A 100 -20.60 -15.51 3.52
CA TYR A 100 -20.00 -16.48 4.44
C TYR A 100 -18.65 -17.05 3.96
N ALA A 101 -17.90 -17.71 4.86
CA ALA A 101 -16.56 -18.24 4.61
C ALA A 101 -15.51 -17.17 4.25
N TYR A 102 -14.52 -17.53 3.42
CA TYR A 102 -13.36 -16.70 3.07
C TYR A 102 -13.36 -16.34 1.57
N VAL A 103 -12.72 -15.24 1.15
CA VAL A 103 -12.38 -15.07 -0.28
C VAL A 103 -11.20 -15.97 -0.62
N VAL A 104 -10.10 -15.81 0.13
CA VAL A 104 -8.90 -16.64 0.04
C VAL A 104 -8.59 -17.24 1.42
N SER A 105 -8.42 -18.55 1.46
CA SER A 105 -7.96 -19.30 2.64
C SER A 105 -6.60 -19.95 2.35
N LEU A 106 -5.56 -19.45 2.99
CA LEU A 106 -4.20 -19.95 2.92
C LEU A 106 -3.95 -20.89 4.09
N SER A 107 -3.60 -22.14 3.80
CA SER A 107 -3.40 -23.23 4.76
C SER A 107 -2.26 -24.16 4.36
N SER A 108 -1.45 -23.74 3.39
CA SER A 108 -0.21 -24.39 2.96
C SER A 108 0.99 -23.72 3.61
N ASP A 109 1.94 -24.50 4.14
CA ASP A 109 3.15 -23.94 4.74
C ASP A 109 4.09 -23.38 3.64
N TYR A 110 4.84 -22.31 3.96
CA TYR A 110 5.82 -21.68 3.05
C TYR A 110 5.23 -21.13 1.74
N PHE A 111 3.98 -20.66 1.80
CA PHE A 111 3.28 -20.06 0.66
C PHE A 111 3.33 -18.54 0.68
N GLU A 112 3.56 -17.93 -0.49
CA GLU A 112 3.50 -16.48 -0.72
C GLU A 112 2.31 -16.11 -1.61
N LEU A 113 1.49 -15.15 -1.16
CA LEU A 113 0.49 -14.50 -2.00
C LEU A 113 0.93 -13.05 -2.22
N SER A 114 1.12 -12.64 -3.47
CA SER A 114 1.68 -11.31 -3.75
C SER A 114 1.05 -10.57 -4.94
N GLY A 115 1.04 -9.24 -4.85
CA GLY A 115 0.71 -8.34 -5.97
C GLY A 115 -0.76 -8.34 -6.45
N VAL A 116 -1.67 -9.02 -5.74
CA VAL A 116 -3.08 -9.14 -6.12
C VAL A 116 -3.98 -8.22 -5.29
N GLN A 117 -5.13 -7.89 -5.86
CA GLN A 117 -6.23 -7.26 -5.15
C GLN A 117 -7.25 -8.31 -4.71
N ILE A 118 -7.87 -8.16 -3.53
CA ILE A 118 -8.81 -9.14 -2.99
C ILE A 118 -10.04 -8.43 -2.41
N THR A 119 -11.23 -8.86 -2.81
CA THR A 119 -12.49 -8.29 -2.30
C THR A 119 -13.62 -9.30 -2.15
N ASN A 120 -14.70 -8.89 -1.50
CA ASN A 120 -15.94 -9.64 -1.37
C ASN A 120 -17.13 -8.81 -1.89
N SER A 121 -18.27 -9.46 -2.14
CA SER A 121 -19.54 -8.77 -2.44
C SER A 121 -20.57 -8.89 -1.32
N SER A 122 -20.15 -9.35 -0.14
CA SER A 122 -21.00 -9.62 1.02
C SER A 122 -20.26 -9.32 2.31
N ASP A 123 -20.93 -8.62 3.23
CA ASP A 123 -20.42 -8.24 4.55
C ASP A 123 -20.05 -9.42 5.46
N LYS A 124 -20.57 -10.62 5.20
CA LYS A 124 -20.34 -11.82 6.04
C LYS A 124 -19.10 -12.63 5.70
N THR A 125 -18.28 -12.17 4.76
CA THR A 125 -17.12 -12.94 4.26
C THR A 125 -15.83 -12.32 4.78
N ILE A 126 -14.99 -13.12 5.42
CA ILE A 126 -13.62 -12.72 5.74
C ILE A 126 -12.83 -12.72 4.43
N ILE A 127 -12.03 -11.70 4.17
CA ILE A 127 -11.41 -11.57 2.85
C ILE A 127 -10.21 -12.52 2.75
N LEU A 128 -9.27 -12.40 3.68
CA LEU A 128 -8.08 -13.24 3.72
C LEU A 128 -8.01 -14.00 5.05
N GLN A 129 -7.91 -15.32 4.97
CA GLN A 129 -7.55 -16.17 6.10
C GLN A 129 -6.18 -16.79 5.88
N ASN A 130 -5.38 -16.80 6.94
CA ASN A 130 -4.13 -17.54 7.02
C ASN A 130 -4.17 -18.49 8.21
N ARG A 131 -3.83 -19.77 7.99
CA ARG A 131 -3.84 -20.83 9.01
C ARG A 131 -2.46 -21.42 9.29
N ARG A 132 -1.39 -20.88 8.69
CA ARG A 132 -0.03 -21.42 8.78
C ARG A 132 1.01 -20.36 9.12
N ALA A 133 1.95 -20.74 10.01
CA ALA A 133 3.00 -19.87 10.55
C ALA A 133 3.90 -19.24 9.48
N SER A 134 4.10 -19.98 8.39
CA SER A 134 5.11 -19.71 7.37
C SER A 134 4.53 -19.09 6.10
N VAL A 135 3.33 -18.51 6.16
CA VAL A 135 2.69 -17.87 5.02
C VAL A 135 2.92 -16.37 5.07
N THR A 136 3.31 -15.83 3.91
CA THR A 136 3.54 -14.40 3.69
C THR A 136 2.53 -13.86 2.69
N ALA A 137 1.87 -12.77 3.07
CA ALA A 137 1.05 -11.96 2.19
C ALA A 137 1.76 -10.62 1.99
N ILE A 138 2.06 -10.25 0.75
CA ILE A 138 2.85 -9.06 0.44
C ILE A 138 2.28 -8.30 -0.76
N ASP A 139 2.37 -6.98 -0.77
CA ASP A 139 1.86 -6.14 -1.87
C ASP A 139 0.39 -6.45 -2.19
N LEU A 140 -0.48 -6.50 -1.17
CA LEU A 140 -1.90 -6.80 -1.36
C LEU A 140 -2.76 -5.56 -1.16
N ILE A 141 -3.79 -5.43 -2.00
CA ILE A 141 -4.92 -4.52 -1.75
C ILE A 141 -6.12 -5.36 -1.33
N ILE A 142 -6.46 -5.34 -0.05
CA ILE A 142 -7.56 -6.10 0.54
C ILE A 142 -8.67 -5.10 0.87
N SER A 143 -9.82 -5.21 0.22
CA SER A 143 -10.93 -4.26 0.41
C SER A 143 -12.27 -4.97 0.45
N GLY A 144 -13.15 -4.58 1.36
CA GLY A 144 -14.54 -5.01 1.31
C GLY A 144 -15.28 -4.76 2.61
N SER A 145 -16.57 -5.02 2.60
CA SER A 145 -17.37 -4.95 3.82
C SER A 145 -17.21 -6.25 4.61
N CYS A 146 -16.82 -6.17 5.89
CA CYS A 146 -16.74 -7.31 6.78
C CYS A 146 -17.42 -6.99 8.11
N SER A 147 -18.36 -7.83 8.55
CA SER A 147 -19.06 -7.70 9.83
C SER A 147 -18.30 -8.34 11.00
N THR A 148 -17.18 -9.03 10.72
CA THR A 148 -16.38 -9.74 11.73
C THR A 148 -14.92 -9.33 11.72
N ARG A 149 -14.21 -9.57 10.61
CA ARG A 149 -12.81 -9.19 10.38
C ARG A 149 -12.47 -9.28 8.89
N ALA A 150 -11.69 -8.35 8.35
CA ALA A 150 -11.25 -8.38 6.96
C ALA A 150 -10.12 -9.40 6.74
N VAL A 151 -9.13 -9.41 7.63
CA VAL A 151 -8.01 -10.36 7.63
C VAL A 151 -7.99 -11.16 8.92
N GLN A 152 -7.78 -12.48 8.82
CA GLN A 152 -7.62 -13.37 9.97
C GLN A 152 -6.35 -14.20 9.87
N PHE A 153 -5.49 -14.07 10.89
CA PHE A 153 -4.36 -14.97 11.12
C PHE A 153 -4.72 -15.93 12.25
N GLU A 154 -4.94 -17.21 11.96
CA GLU A 154 -5.18 -18.24 12.97
C GLU A 154 -3.89 -18.68 13.68
N THR A 155 -2.78 -18.63 12.95
CA THR A 155 -1.43 -18.86 13.46
C THR A 155 -0.55 -17.65 13.16
N GLY A 156 0.74 -17.69 13.53
CA GLY A 156 1.70 -16.67 13.08
C GLY A 156 1.65 -16.47 11.55
N ALA A 157 1.89 -15.25 11.08
CA ALA A 157 1.78 -14.91 9.65
C ALA A 157 2.35 -13.52 9.40
N GLY A 158 2.83 -13.30 8.17
CA GLY A 158 3.28 -11.99 7.71
C GLY A 158 2.26 -11.30 6.81
N LEU A 159 2.00 -10.02 7.10
CA LEU A 159 1.42 -9.07 6.15
C LEU A 159 2.43 -7.95 5.91
N ILE A 160 2.84 -7.76 4.68
CA ILE A 160 3.91 -6.82 4.35
C ILE A 160 3.41 -5.89 3.24
N ASN A 161 3.71 -4.60 3.34
CA ASN A 161 3.54 -3.63 2.26
C ASN A 161 2.12 -3.67 1.64
N SER A 162 1.10 -3.80 2.50
CA SER A 162 -0.27 -4.12 2.08
C SER A 162 -1.28 -3.13 2.64
N VAL A 163 -2.39 -2.99 1.93
CA VAL A 163 -3.50 -2.11 2.28
C VAL A 163 -4.72 -2.95 2.63
N ILE A 164 -5.36 -2.61 3.75
CA ILE A 164 -6.55 -3.28 4.25
C ILE A 164 -7.63 -2.22 4.44
N ILE A 165 -8.72 -2.32 3.70
CA ILE A 165 -9.86 -1.40 3.76
C ILE A 165 -11.07 -2.23 4.21
N ASN A 166 -11.57 -1.95 5.42
CA ASN A 166 -12.82 -2.55 5.88
C ASN A 166 -13.95 -1.52 5.89
N GLU A 167 -15.01 -1.81 5.14
CA GLU A 167 -16.19 -0.96 5.06
C GLU A 167 -17.31 -1.39 6.02
N GLY A 168 -17.16 -2.56 6.65
CA GLY A 168 -18.12 -3.08 7.62
C GLY A 168 -17.72 -2.81 9.06
N ASN A 169 -18.57 -3.22 10.01
CA ASN A 169 -18.36 -3.01 11.45
C ASN A 169 -17.40 -4.03 12.10
N GLY A 170 -16.69 -4.84 11.30
CA GLY A 170 -15.72 -5.83 11.74
C GLY A 170 -14.32 -5.26 11.96
N ASN A 171 -13.41 -6.08 12.49
CA ASN A 171 -12.02 -5.65 12.69
C ASN A 171 -11.26 -5.53 11.36
N GLY A 172 -10.22 -4.71 11.28
CA GLY A 172 -9.31 -4.72 10.14
C GLY A 172 -8.53 -6.04 10.06
N VAL A 173 -7.63 -6.24 11.02
CA VAL A 173 -6.79 -7.43 11.14
C VAL A 173 -7.01 -8.11 12.48
N TYR A 174 -7.21 -9.41 12.45
CA TYR A 174 -7.41 -10.23 13.65
C TYR A 174 -6.31 -11.29 13.72
N THR A 175 -5.49 -11.24 14.78
CA THR A 175 -4.41 -12.22 15.00
C THR A 175 -4.79 -13.16 16.13
N SER A 176 -4.57 -14.46 15.91
CA SER A 176 -4.95 -15.53 16.84
C SER A 176 -3.72 -16.12 17.50
N ILE A 177 -3.36 -17.39 17.28
CA ILE A 177 -2.25 -18.04 18.00
C ILE A 177 -0.92 -17.72 17.31
N GLY A 178 0.19 -17.65 18.05
CA GLY A 178 1.52 -17.49 17.47
C GLY A 178 1.91 -16.03 17.20
N ALA A 179 3.04 -15.84 16.51
CA ALA A 179 3.62 -14.53 16.25
C ALA A 179 3.23 -14.02 14.86
N SER A 180 2.49 -12.91 14.80
CA SER A 180 2.08 -12.27 13.56
C SER A 180 2.75 -10.91 13.41
N TYR A 181 3.07 -10.52 12.18
CA TYR A 181 3.70 -9.24 11.91
C TYR A 181 3.00 -8.51 10.76
N LEU A 182 2.80 -7.21 10.95
CA LEU A 182 2.33 -6.26 9.94
C LEU A 182 3.44 -5.23 9.77
N TYR A 183 4.04 -5.21 8.58
CA TYR A 183 5.12 -4.29 8.24
C TYR A 183 4.73 -3.42 7.06
N ASN A 184 4.92 -2.11 7.20
CA ASN A 184 4.69 -1.16 6.12
C ASN A 184 3.25 -1.28 5.57
N CYS A 185 2.28 -1.46 6.46
CA CYS A 185 0.88 -1.69 6.07
C CYS A 185 0.01 -0.46 6.37
N THR A 186 -1.06 -0.28 5.59
CA THR A 186 -2.12 0.69 5.88
C THR A 186 -3.42 -0.04 6.16
N VAL A 187 -3.96 0.08 7.37
CA VAL A 187 -5.23 -0.52 7.79
C VAL A 187 -6.24 0.61 7.99
N PHE A 188 -7.31 0.61 7.22
CA PHE A 188 -8.28 1.69 7.19
C PHE A 188 -9.72 1.19 7.36
N GLY A 189 -10.46 1.82 8.26
CA GLY A 189 -11.89 1.59 8.47
C GLY A 189 -12.73 2.70 7.82
N LEU A 190 -13.67 2.32 6.94
CA LEU A 190 -14.67 3.24 6.38
C LEU A 190 -16.02 3.14 7.10
N GLY A 191 -16.25 2.04 7.86
CA GLY A 191 -17.56 1.69 8.41
C GLY A 191 -17.61 1.60 9.92
N GLY A 192 -18.28 2.57 10.55
CA GLY A 192 -19.13 2.38 11.74
C GLY A 192 -18.49 2.01 13.10
N SER A 193 -19.13 2.49 14.16
CA SER A 193 -18.74 2.29 15.56
C SER A 193 -18.63 0.81 15.97
N GLY A 194 -17.60 0.47 16.75
CA GLY A 194 -17.39 -0.83 17.43
C GLY A 194 -16.26 -1.69 16.86
N ALA A 195 -15.70 -1.32 15.71
CA ALA A 195 -14.60 -2.03 15.06
C ALA A 195 -13.22 -1.66 15.63
N LEU A 196 -12.29 -2.62 15.64
CA LEU A 196 -10.89 -2.42 16.03
C LEU A 196 -10.00 -2.57 14.79
N GLY A 197 -8.99 -1.72 14.64
CA GLY A 197 -8.06 -1.81 13.52
C GLY A 197 -7.27 -3.10 13.54
N VAL A 198 -6.50 -3.33 14.61
CA VAL A 198 -5.78 -4.59 14.86
C VAL A 198 -6.21 -5.20 16.18
N LYS A 199 -6.61 -6.48 16.15
CA LYS A 199 -7.07 -7.23 17.31
C LYS A 199 -6.23 -8.48 17.57
N PRO A 200 -5.26 -8.42 18.51
CA PRO A 200 -4.54 -9.59 18.97
C PRO A 200 -5.34 -10.39 20.01
N ARG A 201 -5.99 -11.47 19.58
CA ARG A 201 -6.73 -12.36 20.47
C ARG A 201 -6.02 -13.70 20.60
N TYR A 202 -5.38 -13.93 21.75
CA TYR A 202 -4.57 -15.14 22.02
C TYR A 202 -3.21 -15.17 21.29
N SER A 203 -2.81 -14.05 20.67
CA SER A 203 -1.49 -13.92 20.03
C SER A 203 -0.40 -13.97 21.08
N THR A 204 0.69 -14.67 20.75
CA THR A 204 1.89 -14.70 21.58
C THR A 204 2.76 -13.47 21.33
N SER A 205 2.65 -12.86 20.14
CA SER A 205 3.33 -11.61 19.78
C SER A 205 2.73 -11.06 18.49
N THR A 206 2.00 -9.95 18.56
CA THR A 206 1.64 -9.18 17.36
C THR A 206 2.62 -8.01 17.21
N ILE A 207 3.28 -7.92 16.06
CA ILE A 207 4.28 -6.89 15.78
C ILE A 207 3.73 -5.95 14.72
N LEU A 208 3.71 -4.66 15.03
CA LEU A 208 3.37 -3.59 14.10
C LEU A 208 4.62 -2.73 13.90
N LYS A 209 5.07 -2.60 12.66
CA LYS A 209 6.17 -1.69 12.30
C LYS A 209 5.80 -0.92 11.05
N ASN A 210 6.03 0.40 11.04
CA ASN A 210 5.64 1.26 9.91
C ASN A 210 4.18 1.06 9.51
N THR A 211 3.28 0.81 10.47
CA THR A 211 1.90 0.48 10.16
C THR A 211 0.98 1.65 10.52
N ALA A 212 0.22 2.13 9.53
CA ALA A 212 -0.80 3.15 9.69
C ALA A 212 -2.16 2.48 9.97
N VAL A 213 -2.86 2.88 11.04
CA VAL A 213 -4.16 2.29 11.42
C VAL A 213 -5.17 3.39 11.76
N PHE A 214 -6.13 3.62 10.86
CA PHE A 214 -7.05 4.76 10.89
C PHE A 214 -8.51 4.34 10.67
N GLY A 215 -9.46 5.16 11.10
CA GLY A 215 -10.88 5.00 10.78
C GLY A 215 -11.60 3.90 11.57
N PHE A 216 -11.01 3.47 12.69
CA PHE A 216 -11.61 2.48 13.61
C PHE A 216 -12.04 3.15 14.91
N THR A 217 -12.86 2.46 15.71
CA THR A 217 -13.22 2.96 17.05
C THR A 217 -12.02 2.98 17.99
N ARG A 218 -11.12 2.02 17.82
CA ARG A 218 -9.77 2.03 18.37
C ARG A 218 -8.83 1.45 17.33
N SER A 219 -7.64 2.01 17.18
CA SER A 219 -6.67 1.50 16.22
C SER A 219 -6.19 0.11 16.61
N VAL A 220 -6.07 -0.15 17.91
CA VAL A 220 -5.60 -1.44 18.44
C VAL A 220 -6.38 -1.91 19.67
N ASP A 221 -6.58 -3.22 19.80
CA ASP A 221 -7.13 -3.79 21.05
C ASP A 221 -6.05 -3.97 22.12
N ALA A 222 -6.48 -4.18 23.37
CA ALA A 222 -5.58 -4.71 24.39
C ALA A 222 -5.17 -6.15 24.03
N GLY A 223 -3.89 -6.48 24.22
CA GLY A 223 -3.38 -7.82 24.02
C GLY A 223 -1.85 -7.87 24.02
N THR A 224 -1.29 -8.97 23.51
CA THR A 224 0.16 -9.20 23.54
C THR A 224 0.80 -8.67 22.26
N TYR A 225 1.57 -7.60 22.41
CA TYR A 225 2.38 -7.02 21.35
C TYR A 225 3.86 -7.38 21.54
N GLY A 226 4.56 -7.57 20.43
CA GLY A 226 6.02 -7.69 20.41
C GLY A 226 6.69 -6.32 20.31
N THR A 227 7.89 -6.28 19.73
CA THR A 227 8.66 -5.04 19.51
C THR A 227 8.05 -4.24 18.36
N CYS A 228 7.03 -3.45 18.67
CA CYS A 228 6.39 -2.54 17.73
C CYS A 228 7.14 -1.19 17.71
N SER A 229 7.16 -0.51 16.57
CA SER A 229 7.71 0.85 16.47
C SER A 229 7.20 1.59 15.23
N ASN A 230 7.28 2.93 15.24
CA ASN A 230 7.03 3.78 14.08
C ASN A 230 5.67 3.53 13.42
N ASN A 231 4.61 3.41 14.22
CA ASN A 231 3.25 3.24 13.74
C ASN A 231 2.47 4.54 13.82
N ALA A 232 1.33 4.63 13.13
CA ALA A 232 0.50 5.83 13.16
C ALA A 232 -0.98 5.48 13.34
N ALA A 233 -1.71 6.36 14.02
CA ALA A 233 -3.13 6.17 14.29
C ALA A 233 -3.88 7.48 14.53
N ASP A 234 -5.19 7.45 14.30
CA ASP A 234 -6.14 8.47 14.79
C ASP A 234 -6.60 8.23 16.24
N ASP A 235 -6.29 7.07 16.80
CA ASP A 235 -6.45 6.77 18.22
C ASP A 235 -5.26 7.32 19.04
N ALA A 236 -5.47 7.48 20.34
CA ALA A 236 -4.48 8.02 21.27
C ALA A 236 -3.39 7.01 21.67
N TYR A 237 -3.39 5.82 21.08
CA TYR A 237 -2.47 4.76 21.44
C TYR A 237 -2.18 3.80 20.28
N MET A 238 -0.89 3.64 19.98
CA MET A 238 -0.32 2.49 19.29
C MET A 238 0.71 1.78 20.18
N PRO A 239 0.89 0.45 20.04
CA PRO A 239 1.88 -0.29 20.80
C PRO A 239 3.30 0.07 20.34
N GLY A 240 4.27 0.08 21.27
CA GLY A 240 5.69 0.25 20.94
C GLY A 240 6.24 1.66 21.18
N THR A 241 7.26 2.04 20.41
CA THR A 241 7.96 3.33 20.48
C THR A 241 7.83 4.12 19.19
N ASP A 242 8.12 5.42 19.25
CA ASP A 242 8.24 6.31 18.07
C ASP A 242 6.95 6.37 17.22
N ASN A 243 5.80 6.13 17.86
CA ASN A 243 4.51 6.15 17.20
C ASN A 243 3.98 7.58 17.03
N GLN A 244 3.20 7.75 15.97
CA GLN A 244 2.47 8.94 15.58
C GLN A 244 0.99 8.74 15.96
N ASP A 245 0.69 8.92 17.24
CA ASP A 245 -0.66 8.76 17.79
C ASP A 245 -1.49 10.04 17.66
N SER A 246 -2.81 9.93 17.77
CA SER A 246 -3.79 11.04 17.74
C SER A 246 -3.73 11.91 16.48
N LYS A 247 -3.48 11.31 15.31
CA LYS A 247 -3.40 12.03 14.03
C LYS A 247 -4.76 12.12 13.34
N THR A 248 -4.99 13.21 12.61
CA THR A 248 -6.22 13.35 11.83
C THR A 248 -6.11 12.61 10.51
N ALA A 249 -6.96 11.59 10.28
CA ALA A 249 -6.90 10.76 9.08
C ALA A 249 -6.93 11.55 7.74
N SER A 250 -7.73 12.62 7.65
CA SER A 250 -7.85 13.43 6.42
C SER A 250 -6.58 14.19 6.06
N ASP A 251 -5.72 14.43 7.05
CA ASP A 251 -4.47 15.16 6.88
C ASP A 251 -3.35 14.21 6.41
N GLN A 252 -3.55 12.89 6.58
CA GLN A 252 -2.55 11.88 6.26
C GLN A 252 -2.71 11.26 4.86
N PHE A 253 -3.93 11.25 4.30
CA PHE A 253 -4.25 10.52 3.07
C PHE A 253 -4.91 11.40 2.01
N GLU A 254 -4.66 11.11 0.72
CA GLU A 254 -5.21 11.81 -0.45
C GLU A 254 -6.72 12.10 -0.35
N ASN A 255 -7.53 11.08 -0.08
CA ASN A 255 -8.98 11.25 0.07
C ASN A 255 -9.58 10.13 0.92
N ILE A 256 -10.32 10.46 1.98
CA ILE A 256 -10.96 9.46 2.87
C ILE A 256 -12.49 9.53 2.88
N ALA A 257 -13.10 10.28 1.96
CA ALA A 257 -14.51 10.65 2.06
C ALA A 257 -15.49 9.48 1.88
N SER A 258 -15.20 8.57 0.96
CA SER A 258 -16.06 7.42 0.63
C SER A 258 -15.28 6.36 -0.14
N LEU A 259 -15.76 5.11 -0.18
CA LEU A 259 -15.08 4.04 -0.91
C LEU A 259 -14.80 4.38 -2.38
N GLY A 260 -15.80 4.91 -3.09
CA GLY A 260 -15.69 5.19 -4.53
C GLY A 260 -14.65 6.26 -4.86
N THR A 261 -14.26 7.08 -3.89
CA THR A 261 -13.26 8.14 -4.03
C THR A 261 -12.05 7.95 -3.11
N LEU A 262 -11.98 6.83 -2.38
CA LEU A 262 -10.96 6.57 -1.36
C LEU A 262 -9.58 6.53 -1.98
N ASP A 263 -8.65 7.27 -1.44
CA ASP A 263 -7.26 7.27 -1.86
C ASP A 263 -6.38 7.30 -0.61
N LEU A 264 -5.80 6.13 -0.31
CA LEU A 264 -4.93 5.93 0.86
C LEU A 264 -3.45 6.13 0.54
N ARG A 265 -3.12 6.74 -0.60
CA ARG A 265 -1.77 7.27 -0.79
C ARG A 265 -1.50 8.28 0.31
N ALA A 266 -0.36 8.13 0.96
CA ALA A 266 0.05 9.05 2.01
C ALA A 266 0.37 10.42 1.40
N LYS A 267 0.03 11.47 2.12
CA LYS A 267 0.46 12.85 1.83
C LYS A 267 1.68 13.21 2.65
N SER A 268 2.34 14.30 2.29
CA SER A 268 3.21 14.98 3.24
C SER A 268 2.42 15.34 4.50
N GLY A 269 2.92 14.92 5.66
CA GLY A 269 2.18 14.91 6.92
C GLY A 269 2.94 14.14 8.00
N ASP A 270 2.24 13.62 8.99
CA ASP A 270 2.86 12.89 10.11
C ASP A 270 3.27 11.46 9.74
N LEU A 271 2.79 10.92 8.61
CA LEU A 271 3.25 9.63 8.09
C LEU A 271 4.59 9.76 7.37
N ASP A 272 4.78 10.86 6.65
CA ASP A 272 5.96 11.17 5.85
C ASP A 272 7.18 11.37 6.76
N GLY A 273 8.29 10.69 6.45
CA GLY A 273 9.55 10.83 7.17
C GLY A 273 9.56 10.38 8.64
N ASN A 274 8.60 9.57 9.10
CA ASN A 274 8.51 9.12 10.49
C ASN A 274 8.63 7.59 10.66
N GLY A 275 8.82 6.86 9.56
CA GLY A 275 9.03 5.43 9.54
C GLY A 275 10.46 5.02 9.92
N VAL A 276 10.69 3.71 10.00
CA VAL A 276 12.02 3.11 10.15
C VAL A 276 12.31 2.21 8.95
N ARG A 277 13.55 2.23 8.43
CA ARG A 277 13.91 1.43 7.25
C ARG A 277 13.68 -0.08 7.47
N ASP A 278 13.01 -0.71 6.51
CA ASP A 278 12.75 -2.16 6.49
C ASP A 278 13.18 -2.80 5.16
N GLN A 279 14.49 -2.83 4.92
CA GLN A 279 15.06 -3.49 3.74
C GLN A 279 14.76 -5.00 3.73
N THR A 280 14.66 -5.64 4.90
CA THR A 280 14.55 -7.10 4.99
C THR A 280 13.25 -7.61 4.40
N ASN A 281 12.13 -6.93 4.64
CA ASN A 281 10.82 -7.43 4.24
C ASN A 281 10.29 -6.76 2.95
N THR A 282 10.70 -5.52 2.68
CA THR A 282 10.18 -4.75 1.53
C THR A 282 11.19 -4.60 0.40
N GLY A 283 12.47 -4.91 0.63
CA GLY A 283 13.52 -4.58 -0.33
C GLY A 283 13.71 -3.07 -0.55
N ASP A 284 13.27 -2.24 0.40
CA ASP A 284 13.18 -0.78 0.30
C ASP A 284 12.16 -0.30 -0.77
N LEU A 285 11.12 -1.08 -1.06
CA LEU A 285 10.05 -0.70 -1.99
C LEU A 285 8.71 -0.46 -1.26
N ASP A 286 7.89 0.44 -1.80
CA ASP A 286 6.50 0.63 -1.39
C ASP A 286 5.54 -0.26 -2.18
N ILE A 287 4.23 -0.17 -1.92
CA ILE A 287 3.24 -1.05 -2.54
C ILE A 287 3.12 -0.86 -4.05
N ALA A 288 3.45 0.33 -4.56
CA ALA A 288 3.46 0.62 -5.99
C ALA A 288 4.79 0.29 -6.66
N GLY A 289 5.77 -0.23 -5.91
CA GLY A 289 7.12 -0.50 -6.39
C GLY A 289 8.02 0.74 -6.47
N GLN A 290 7.66 1.81 -5.78
CA GLN A 290 8.49 3.01 -5.66
C GLN A 290 9.55 2.80 -4.56
N ASP A 291 10.75 3.35 -4.77
CA ASP A 291 11.81 3.32 -3.74
C ASP A 291 11.37 4.09 -2.49
N ARG A 292 11.56 3.46 -1.33
CA ARG A 292 11.40 4.10 -0.02
C ARG A 292 12.65 4.86 0.37
N SER A 293 12.47 5.94 1.12
CA SER A 293 13.58 6.63 1.77
C SER A 293 14.35 5.66 2.68
N THR A 294 15.67 5.63 2.51
CA THR A 294 16.55 4.74 3.28
C THR A 294 16.90 5.30 4.66
N THR A 295 16.50 6.54 4.95
CA THR A 295 16.74 7.20 6.25
C THR A 295 15.45 7.47 6.98
N GLU A 296 14.46 8.01 6.26
CA GLU A 296 13.20 8.51 6.82
C GLU A 296 12.04 8.00 5.94
N PRO A 297 11.73 6.69 5.91
CA PRO A 297 10.63 6.16 5.10
C PRO A 297 9.27 6.62 5.63
N THR A 298 8.26 6.57 4.77
CA THR A 298 6.87 6.85 5.15
C THR A 298 6.27 5.69 5.95
N ILE A 299 5.51 6.00 7.00
CA ILE A 299 4.68 5.04 7.72
C ILE A 299 3.50 4.60 6.84
N GLY A 300 3.30 3.30 6.66
CA GLY A 300 2.23 2.73 5.85
C GLY A 300 2.74 2.11 4.55
N ALA A 301 1.79 1.75 3.68
CA ALA A 301 2.05 1.02 2.43
C ALA A 301 2.58 1.88 1.28
N TRP A 302 2.39 3.20 1.35
CA TRP A 302 2.77 4.15 0.31
C TRP A 302 3.97 4.99 0.75
N GLU A 303 4.91 5.25 -0.16
CA GLU A 303 5.99 6.21 0.08
C GLU A 303 5.64 7.60 -0.47
N VAL A 304 5.74 8.62 0.37
CA VAL A 304 5.75 10.00 -0.09
C VAL A 304 7.13 10.28 -0.68
N VAL A 305 7.20 10.41 -1.99
CA VAL A 305 8.39 10.94 -2.65
C VAL A 305 8.21 12.44 -2.74
N GLY A 306 9.01 13.18 -1.96
CA GLY A 306 9.14 14.61 -2.17
C GLY A 306 9.62 14.89 -3.58
N ASP A 307 9.16 15.98 -4.19
CA ASP A 307 9.74 16.49 -5.42
C ASP A 307 11.24 16.65 -5.20
N THR A 308 12.02 15.75 -5.79
CA THR A 308 13.47 15.78 -5.63
C THR A 308 13.97 17.00 -6.38
N ILE A 309 14.09 18.14 -5.69
CA ILE A 309 14.85 19.27 -6.20
C ILE A 309 16.32 18.80 -6.19
N LEU A 310 16.75 18.19 -7.29
CA LEU A 310 18.15 17.90 -7.51
C LEU A 310 18.90 19.24 -7.48
N PRO A 311 19.86 19.46 -6.58
CA PRO A 311 20.70 20.65 -6.66
C PRO A 311 21.44 20.62 -7.99
N ILE A 312 21.18 21.59 -8.86
CA ILE A 312 21.95 21.80 -10.08
C ILE A 312 23.32 22.35 -9.66
N ASN A 313 24.31 21.46 -9.53
CA ASN A 313 25.70 21.85 -9.29
C ASN A 313 26.32 22.32 -10.61
N LEU A 314 26.49 23.63 -10.77
CA LEU A 314 27.26 24.23 -11.87
C LEU A 314 28.69 24.44 -11.39
N THR A 315 29.60 23.59 -11.84
CA THR A 315 31.03 23.73 -11.54
C THR A 315 31.71 24.47 -12.68
N ASP A 316 32.09 25.72 -12.43
CA ASP A 316 32.94 26.50 -13.35
C ASP A 316 34.41 26.12 -13.13
N THR A 317 35.09 25.70 -14.21
CA THR A 317 36.53 25.36 -14.19
C THR A 317 37.36 26.32 -15.06
N GLY A 318 36.75 27.36 -15.63
CA GLY A 318 37.40 28.38 -16.45
C GLY A 318 37.92 29.56 -15.63
N ALA A 319 39.02 30.18 -16.10
CA ALA A 319 39.38 31.54 -15.67
C ALA A 319 38.75 32.53 -16.66
N GLY A 320 37.61 33.12 -16.28
CA GLY A 320 36.82 34.04 -17.09
C GLY A 320 35.64 34.58 -16.30
N SER A 321 35.05 35.70 -16.74
CA SER A 321 33.77 36.17 -16.19
C SER A 321 32.65 35.49 -16.98
N ASP A 322 32.27 34.28 -16.59
CA ASP A 322 31.23 33.52 -17.26
C ASP A 322 29.83 33.91 -16.75
N ALA A 323 28.91 34.18 -17.68
CA ALA A 323 27.51 34.42 -17.35
C ALA A 323 26.77 33.08 -17.34
N VAL A 324 26.36 32.62 -16.17
CA VAL A 324 25.54 31.42 -16.00
C VAL A 324 24.05 31.82 -16.06
N SER A 325 23.34 31.39 -17.11
CA SER A 325 21.89 31.57 -17.22
C SER A 325 21.18 30.26 -16.83
N VAL A 326 20.72 30.16 -15.58
CA VAL A 326 19.86 29.04 -15.14
C VAL A 326 18.40 29.43 -15.37
N ILE A 327 17.72 28.74 -16.29
CA ILE A 327 16.27 28.87 -16.44
C ILE A 327 15.64 27.86 -15.49
N VAL A 328 15.24 28.30 -14.29
CA VAL A 328 14.41 27.49 -13.39
C VAL A 328 12.95 27.77 -13.74
N SER A 329 12.22 26.77 -14.25
CA SER A 329 10.76 26.84 -14.37
C SER A 329 10.12 26.44 -13.04
N ALA A 330 10.24 27.27 -12.02
CA ALA A 330 9.47 27.10 -10.79
C ALA A 330 8.15 27.86 -10.96
N ALA A 331 7.02 27.16 -10.99
CA ALA A 331 5.72 27.83 -10.88
C ALA A 331 5.53 28.24 -9.42
N VAL A 332 5.46 29.54 -9.15
CA VAL A 332 5.11 30.07 -7.83
C VAL A 332 3.64 30.45 -7.88
N ALA A 333 2.81 29.75 -7.10
CA ALA A 333 1.40 30.06 -6.94
C ALA A 333 1.22 30.79 -5.61
N ASP A 334 0.74 32.03 -5.68
CA ASP A 334 0.37 32.81 -4.51
C ASP A 334 -1.16 32.86 -4.38
N ALA A 335 -1.64 32.67 -3.15
CA ALA A 335 -3.05 32.73 -2.77
C ALA A 335 -3.32 33.81 -1.70
N GLY A 336 -2.27 34.52 -1.24
CA GLY A 336 -2.36 35.61 -0.27
C GLY A 336 -2.85 36.92 -0.90
N ALA A 337 -3.46 37.78 -0.09
CA ALA A 337 -3.86 39.14 -0.50
C ALA A 337 -2.84 40.20 -0.04
N ALA A 338 -1.60 39.78 0.28
CA ALA A 338 -0.54 40.65 0.74
C ALA A 338 0.15 41.34 -0.46
N VAL A 339 1.05 42.28 -0.17
CA VAL A 339 1.94 42.85 -1.18
C VAL A 339 3.19 41.98 -1.18
N ASP A 340 3.37 41.20 -2.23
CA ASP A 340 4.49 40.29 -2.38
C ASP A 340 5.58 40.94 -3.25
N ASP A 341 6.81 40.99 -2.71
CA ASP A 341 7.97 41.52 -3.40
C ASP A 341 8.78 40.35 -4.00
N PHE A 342 8.63 40.15 -5.31
CA PHE A 342 9.38 39.14 -6.07
C PHE A 342 10.76 39.63 -6.54
N GLY A 343 11.28 40.72 -5.95
CA GLY A 343 12.56 41.34 -6.30
C GLY A 343 13.73 40.36 -6.29
N GLY A 344 14.13 39.87 -7.47
CA GLY A 344 15.27 38.96 -7.66
C GLY A 344 15.07 37.83 -8.68
N MET A 345 13.87 37.64 -9.21
CA MET A 345 13.63 36.64 -10.27
C MET A 345 14.12 37.17 -11.64
N ASP A 346 15.36 36.85 -12.01
CA ASP A 346 15.95 37.15 -13.34
C ASP A 346 15.60 36.09 -14.41
N ALA A 347 14.82 35.06 -14.04
CA ALA A 347 14.34 34.03 -14.96
C ALA A 347 12.90 34.32 -15.39
N ALA A 348 12.57 33.92 -16.63
CA ALA A 348 11.21 33.93 -17.18
C ALA A 348 10.30 32.93 -16.44
N VAL A 349 9.96 33.24 -15.19
CA VAL A 349 9.01 32.51 -14.38
C VAL A 349 7.61 32.98 -14.78
N PRO A 350 6.73 32.09 -15.29
CA PRO A 350 5.33 32.43 -15.47
C PRO A 350 4.69 32.59 -14.09
N VAL A 351 4.40 33.83 -13.70
CA VAL A 351 3.64 34.17 -12.50
C VAL A 351 2.15 34.14 -12.87
N ILE A 352 1.35 33.34 -12.17
CA ILE A 352 -0.10 33.29 -12.32
C ILE A 352 -0.70 33.84 -11.02
N ASP A 353 -1.11 35.09 -11.04
CA ASP A 353 -1.85 35.72 -9.93
C ASP A 353 -3.35 35.43 -10.05
N SER A 354 -3.96 35.03 -8.94
CA SER A 354 -5.41 34.84 -8.79
C SER A 354 -6.04 35.75 -7.73
N GLY A 355 -5.22 36.57 -7.06
CA GLY A 355 -5.60 37.55 -6.06
C GLY A 355 -6.07 38.89 -6.65
N ALA A 356 -6.53 39.78 -5.78
CA ALA A 356 -6.99 41.13 -6.15
C ALA A 356 -5.98 42.23 -5.78
N GLY A 357 -4.73 41.84 -5.49
CA GLY A 357 -3.64 42.72 -5.09
C GLY A 357 -3.10 43.57 -6.24
N ILE A 358 -2.31 44.59 -5.91
CA ILE A 358 -1.49 45.29 -6.90
C ILE A 358 -0.11 44.66 -6.85
N ASP A 359 0.20 43.85 -7.86
CA ASP A 359 1.54 43.30 -8.04
C ASP A 359 2.46 44.34 -8.64
N SER A 360 3.61 44.54 -8.00
CA SER A 360 4.67 45.41 -8.52
C SER A 360 5.83 44.56 -9.01
N VAL A 361 5.87 44.30 -10.31
CA VAL A 361 7.06 43.69 -10.95
C VAL A 361 8.06 44.81 -11.26
N ASN A 362 9.18 44.86 -10.53
CA ASN A 362 10.27 45.81 -10.78
C ASN A 362 11.50 45.07 -11.33
N PRO A 363 11.54 44.75 -12.63
CA PRO A 363 12.66 44.01 -13.19
C PRO A 363 13.91 44.91 -13.20
N VAL A 364 14.93 44.51 -12.44
CA VAL A 364 16.25 45.14 -12.49
C VAL A 364 16.98 44.63 -13.74
N VAL A 365 16.64 45.18 -14.91
CA VAL A 365 17.41 44.92 -16.13
C VAL A 365 18.71 45.74 -16.03
N SER A 366 19.80 45.09 -15.64
CA SER A 366 21.14 45.66 -15.84
C SER A 366 21.51 45.49 -17.31
N LEU A 367 21.34 46.54 -18.09
CA LEU A 367 21.78 46.59 -19.49
C LEU A 367 23.30 46.85 -19.52
N THR A 368 24.10 45.81 -19.76
CA THR A 368 25.50 46.00 -20.17
C THR A 368 25.53 46.19 -21.68
N VAL A 369 25.95 47.37 -22.13
CA VAL A 369 26.24 47.64 -23.54
C VAL A 369 27.74 47.54 -23.76
N SER A 370 28.13 46.57 -24.60
CA SER A 370 29.44 46.27 -25.21
C SER A 370 30.71 46.66 -24.46
#